data_AF-A0A2D4I3J3-F1
#
_entry.id   AF-A0A2D4I3J3-F1
#
_cell.length_a   1.000
_cell.length_b   1.000
_cell.length_c   1.000
_cell.angle_alpha   90.00
_cell.angle_beta   90.00
_cell.angle_gamma   90.00
#
_symmetry.space_group_name_H-M   'P 1'
#
loop_
_entity.id
_entity.type
_entity.pdbx_description
1 polymer ?
#
loop_
_entity_poly.entity_id
_entity_poly.type
_entity_poly.pdbx_seq_one_letter_code
_entity_poly.pdbx_strand_id
1 'polypeptide(L)'
;MMNHPTDAWKEGQFKDIITKVANVELYYKAIQFYLEFKPLLLNDLLMVLSPRLDHTRAVNFFSKVKQLPLVKPYLRSVQNHNNKSVNESLNNLFIIEEDYQALRTSIDAYDNFDNISLAQRLEKHELIEFRRIAAYLFKGNNRWKQSVELCKKDRLYKDAMQYASESKDTELAE
;
A
#
# COMPACT_ATOMS: atom_id res chain seq x y z
N MET A 1 -11.44 -25.80 17.33
CA MET A 1 -11.79 -24.89 16.22
C MET A 1 -10.80 -24.98 15.06
N MET A 2 -9.48 -24.96 15.29
CA MET A 2 -8.49 -25.04 14.19
C MET A 2 -8.17 -26.48 13.75
N ASN A 3 -8.03 -27.41 14.69
CA ASN A 3 -7.81 -28.84 14.39
C ASN A 3 -9.11 -29.63 14.14
N HIS A 4 -10.25 -29.03 14.47
CA HIS A 4 -11.59 -29.59 14.24
C HIS A 4 -12.51 -28.48 13.68
N PRO A 5 -12.35 -28.14 12.38
CA PRO A 5 -13.10 -27.05 11.76
C PRO A 5 -14.59 -27.35 11.69
N THR A 6 -14.97 -28.56 11.25
CA THR A 6 -16.36 -28.94 10.99
C THR A 6 -17.21 -29.00 12.26
N ASP A 7 -16.62 -29.41 13.39
CA ASP A 7 -17.36 -29.68 14.63
C ASP A 7 -17.49 -28.46 15.54
N ALA A 8 -16.49 -27.58 15.52
CA ALA A 8 -16.36 -26.52 16.53
C ALA A 8 -16.28 -25.11 15.95
N TRP A 9 -16.04 -24.92 14.65
CA TRP A 9 -15.89 -23.58 14.10
C TRP A 9 -17.27 -22.93 13.92
N LYS A 10 -17.46 -21.79 14.56
CA LYS A 10 -18.56 -20.85 14.33
C LYS A 10 -17.97 -19.46 14.21
N GLU A 11 -18.32 -18.74 13.15
CA GLU A 11 -17.65 -17.49 12.77
C GLU A 11 -17.64 -16.45 13.90
N GLY A 12 -18.81 -16.07 14.41
CA GLY A 12 -18.94 -15.07 15.47
C GLY A 12 -18.23 -15.50 16.75
N GLN A 13 -18.41 -16.77 17.15
CA GLN A 13 -17.78 -17.32 18.34
C GLN A 13 -16.25 -17.32 18.24
N PHE A 14 -15.69 -17.60 17.06
CA PHE A 14 -14.25 -17.54 16.84
C PHE A 14 -13.72 -16.10 16.96
N LYS A 15 -14.42 -15.13 16.35
CA LYS A 15 -14.10 -13.70 16.43
C LYS A 15 -14.13 -13.17 17.88
N ASP A 16 -15.08 -13.62 18.69
CA ASP A 16 -15.19 -13.22 20.10
C ASP A 16 -14.11 -13.84 21.01
N ILE A 17 -13.68 -15.07 20.70
CA ILE A 17 -12.64 -15.76 21.47
C ILE A 17 -11.26 -15.19 21.14
N ILE A 18 -10.95 -15.00 19.85
CA ILE A 18 -9.60 -14.62 19.43
C ILE A 18 -9.18 -13.24 19.95
N THR A 19 -10.11 -12.29 20.10
CA THR A 19 -9.82 -10.95 20.66
C THR A 19 -9.36 -11.00 22.12
N LYS A 20 -9.83 -11.99 22.89
CA LYS A 20 -9.51 -12.16 24.31
C LYS A 20 -8.18 -12.88 24.54
N VAL A 21 -7.63 -13.51 23.51
CA VAL A 21 -6.37 -14.24 23.59
C VAL A 21 -5.21 -13.24 23.71
N ALA A 22 -4.34 -13.43 24.70
CA ALA A 22 -3.15 -12.59 24.89
C ALA A 22 -1.97 -12.98 23.98
N ASN A 23 -1.91 -14.24 23.56
CA ASN A 23 -0.83 -14.75 22.72
C ASN A 23 -1.06 -14.39 21.24
N VAL A 24 -0.26 -13.44 20.74
CA VAL A 24 -0.32 -12.93 19.36
C VAL A 24 0.07 -13.99 18.33
N GLU A 25 0.85 -15.02 18.68
CA GLU A 25 1.17 -16.12 17.76
C GLU A 25 -0.08 -16.89 17.32
N LEU A 26 -1.11 -16.96 18.18
CA LEU A 26 -2.38 -17.57 17.81
C LEU A 26 -3.14 -16.76 16.76
N TYR A 27 -2.88 -15.45 16.64
CA TYR A 27 -3.51 -14.62 15.62
C TYR A 27 -2.97 -14.99 14.23
N TYR A 28 -1.64 -15.15 14.10
CA TYR A 28 -1.05 -15.55 12.82
C TYR A 28 -1.45 -16.97 12.40
N LYS A 29 -1.55 -17.90 13.36
CA LYS A 29 -2.11 -19.23 13.07
C LYS A 29 -3.58 -19.13 12.63
N ALA A 30 -4.39 -18.29 13.29
CA ALA A 30 -5.78 -18.07 12.91
C ALA A 30 -5.90 -17.46 11.51
N ILE A 31 -5.06 -16.47 11.19
CA ILE A 31 -4.96 -15.87 9.86
C ILE A 31 -4.62 -16.94 8.81
N GLN A 32 -3.65 -17.81 9.08
CA GLN A 32 -3.32 -18.92 8.18
C GLN A 32 -4.51 -19.85 7.96
N PHE A 33 -5.20 -20.26 9.03
CA PHE A 33 -6.40 -21.09 8.92
C PHE A 33 -7.51 -20.42 8.11
N TYR A 34 -7.78 -19.13 8.32
CA TYR A 34 -8.79 -18.41 7.53
C TYR A 34 -8.35 -18.22 6.08
N LEU A 35 -7.06 -17.97 5.83
CA LEU A 35 -6.52 -17.83 4.49
C LEU A 35 -6.64 -19.13 3.68
N GLU A 36 -6.42 -20.29 4.31
CA GLU A 36 -6.49 -21.60 3.65
C GLU A 36 -7.93 -22.10 3.47
N PHE A 37 -8.78 -21.96 4.50
CA PHE A 37 -10.11 -22.60 4.51
C PHE A 37 -11.27 -21.64 4.22
N LYS A 38 -11.14 -20.34 4.52
CA LYS A 38 -12.23 -19.34 4.34
C LYS A 38 -11.71 -17.95 3.91
N PRO A 39 -11.16 -17.81 2.69
CA PRO A 39 -10.51 -16.58 2.24
C PRO A 39 -11.43 -15.34 2.30
N LEU A 40 -12.72 -15.50 2.01
CA LEU A 40 -13.68 -14.38 1.97
C LEU A 40 -13.93 -13.74 3.34
N LEU A 41 -13.82 -14.52 4.43
CA LEU A 41 -14.07 -14.05 5.80
C LEU A 41 -12.80 -13.52 6.48
N LEU A 42 -11.66 -13.61 5.81
CA LEU A 42 -10.37 -13.21 6.35
C LEU A 42 -10.32 -11.71 6.64
N ASN A 43 -10.88 -10.88 5.76
CA ASN A 43 -10.88 -9.42 5.94
C ASN A 43 -11.61 -9.03 7.23
N ASP A 44 -12.77 -9.60 7.49
CA ASP A 44 -13.53 -9.31 8.71
C ASP A 44 -12.78 -9.75 9.98
N LEU A 45 -12.06 -10.87 9.92
CA LEU A 45 -11.20 -11.30 11.02
C LEU A 45 -10.06 -10.28 11.26
N LEU A 46 -9.41 -9.83 10.19
CA LEU A 46 -8.32 -8.85 10.28
C LEU A 46 -8.80 -7.51 10.84
N MET A 47 -10.03 -7.07 10.51
CA MET A 47 -10.64 -5.87 11.08
C MET A 47 -10.75 -5.97 12.60
N VAL A 48 -11.24 -7.10 13.11
CA VAL A 48 -11.39 -7.34 14.55
C VAL A 48 -10.03 -7.44 15.26
N LEU A 49 -9.01 -7.98 14.59
CA LEU A 49 -7.66 -8.11 15.12
C LEU A 49 -6.82 -6.84 15.02
N SER A 50 -7.26 -5.84 14.23
CA SER A 50 -6.49 -4.63 13.90
C SER A 50 -5.86 -3.94 15.11
N PRO A 51 -6.55 -3.73 16.25
CA PRO A 51 -5.96 -2.98 17.38
C PRO A 51 -4.76 -3.64 18.06
N ARG A 52 -4.55 -4.95 17.87
CA ARG A 52 -3.50 -5.73 18.56
C ARG A 52 -2.55 -6.44 17.61
N LEU A 53 -2.78 -6.34 16.31
CA LEU A 53 -2.02 -7.04 15.28
C LEU A 53 -0.81 -6.19 14.86
N ASP A 54 0.37 -6.80 14.77
CA ASP A 54 1.50 -6.16 14.10
C ASP A 54 1.27 -6.22 12.58
N HIS A 55 0.93 -5.05 12.03
CA HIS A 55 0.63 -4.85 10.61
C HIS A 55 1.84 -5.13 9.72
N THR A 56 3.06 -4.82 10.17
CA THR A 56 4.29 -5.06 9.41
C THR A 56 4.50 -6.56 9.21
N ARG A 57 4.34 -7.34 10.28
CA ARG A 57 4.44 -8.79 10.21
C ARG A 57 3.32 -9.40 9.37
N ALA A 58 2.09 -8.88 9.47
CA ALA A 58 0.96 -9.35 8.66
C ALA A 58 1.19 -9.11 7.16
N VAL A 59 1.62 -7.91 6.77
CA VAL A 59 1.95 -7.59 5.37
C VAL A 59 3.05 -8.51 4.82
N ASN A 60 4.12 -8.71 5.59
CA ASN A 60 5.21 -9.61 5.20
C ASN A 60 4.74 -11.05 4.99
N PHE A 61 3.80 -11.52 5.83
CA PHE A 61 3.18 -12.83 5.67
C PHE A 61 2.37 -12.91 4.36
N PHE A 62 1.47 -11.97 4.10
CA PHE A 62 0.66 -11.98 2.87
C PHE A 62 1.48 -11.78 1.60
N SER A 63 2.56 -11.01 1.68
CA SER A 63 3.53 -10.84 0.59
C SER A 63 4.20 -12.16 0.21
N LYS A 64 4.66 -12.94 1.19
CA LYS A 64 5.24 -14.27 0.97
C LYS A 64 4.25 -15.26 0.35
N VAL A 65 2.99 -15.20 0.78
CA VAL A 65 1.92 -16.08 0.28
C VAL A 65 1.34 -15.59 -1.07
N LYS A 66 1.77 -14.43 -1.57
CA LYS A 66 1.27 -13.78 -2.80
C LYS A 66 -0.25 -13.55 -2.81
N GLN A 67 -0.84 -13.36 -1.63
CA GLN A 67 -2.28 -13.11 -1.43
C GLN A 67 -2.56 -11.70 -0.91
N LEU A 68 -1.66 -10.75 -1.16
CA LEU A 68 -1.84 -9.34 -0.81
C LEU A 68 -3.11 -8.70 -1.39
N PRO A 69 -3.54 -8.99 -2.64
CA PRO A 69 -4.77 -8.39 -3.18
C PRO A 69 -6.02 -8.73 -2.37
N LEU A 70 -6.07 -9.92 -1.76
CA LEU A 70 -7.21 -10.37 -0.95
C LEU A 70 -7.42 -9.48 0.28
N VAL A 71 -6.33 -8.98 0.87
CA VAL A 71 -6.36 -8.15 2.09
C VAL A 71 -6.39 -6.66 1.80
N LYS A 72 -6.61 -6.24 0.56
CA LYS A 72 -6.70 -4.83 0.15
C LYS A 72 -7.69 -4.01 0.98
N PRO A 73 -8.92 -4.49 1.30
CA PRO A 73 -9.85 -3.74 2.16
C PRO A 73 -9.28 -3.47 3.55
N TYR A 74 -8.62 -4.48 4.14
CA TYR A 74 -7.93 -4.35 5.42
C TYR A 74 -6.73 -3.38 5.35
N LEU A 75 -5.93 -3.42 4.27
CA LEU A 75 -4.82 -2.48 4.11
C LEU A 75 -5.31 -1.03 4.03
N ARG A 76 -6.45 -0.78 3.35
CA ARG A 76 -7.07 0.56 3.29
C ARG A 76 -7.55 1.03 4.66
N SER A 77 -8.15 0.16 5.48
CA SER A 77 -8.62 0.56 6.82
C SER A 77 -7.48 0.84 7.80
N VAL A 78 -6.37 0.13 7.67
CA VAL A 78 -5.18 0.26 8.55
C VAL A 78 -4.22 1.34 8.07
N GLN A 79 -4.42 1.89 6.86
CA GLN A 79 -3.55 2.90 6.28
C GLN A 79 -3.41 4.16 7.17
N ASN A 80 -4.42 4.46 7.99
CA ASN A 80 -4.41 5.51 9.00
C ASN A 80 -3.26 5.42 10.02
N HIS A 81 -2.64 4.25 10.21
CA HIS A 81 -1.47 4.07 11.06
C HIS A 81 -0.17 4.56 10.41
N ASN A 82 -0.22 5.02 9.15
CA ASN A 82 0.91 5.46 8.34
C ASN A 82 2.11 4.49 8.41
N ASN A 83 1.83 3.18 8.31
CA ASN A 83 2.86 2.15 8.39
C ASN A 83 3.54 1.96 7.01
N LYS A 84 4.87 2.04 6.99
CA LYS A 84 5.68 1.88 5.78
C LYS A 84 5.35 0.64 4.96
N SER A 85 5.30 -0.54 5.59
CA SER A 85 5.03 -1.79 4.88
C SER A 85 3.64 -1.84 4.26
N VAL A 86 2.64 -1.25 4.94
CA VAL A 86 1.26 -1.15 4.46
C VAL A 86 1.21 -0.21 3.26
N ASN A 87 1.78 0.99 3.37
CA ASN A 87 1.82 1.97 2.29
C ASN A 87 2.55 1.43 1.06
N GLU A 88 3.74 0.84 1.24
CA GLU A 88 4.50 0.25 0.12
C GLU A 88 3.74 -0.88 -0.56
N SER A 89 3.12 -1.76 0.21
CA SER A 89 2.35 -2.88 -0.35
C SER A 89 1.10 -2.39 -1.06
N LEU A 90 0.40 -1.42 -0.49
CA LEU A 90 -0.81 -0.85 -1.08
C LEU A 90 -0.50 -0.05 -2.36
N ASN A 91 0.58 0.73 -2.36
CA ASN A 91 1.06 1.42 -3.56
C ASN A 91 1.43 0.43 -4.66
N ASN A 92 2.10 -0.68 -4.31
CA ASN A 92 2.39 -1.75 -5.27
C ASN A 92 1.12 -2.39 -5.85
N LEU A 93 0.09 -2.58 -5.04
CA LEU A 93 -1.21 -3.08 -5.51
C LEU A 93 -1.85 -2.10 -6.49
N PHE A 94 -1.88 -0.80 -6.18
CA PHE A 94 -2.44 0.20 -7.09
C PHE A 94 -1.70 0.30 -8.42
N ILE A 95 -0.38 0.09 -8.43
CA ILE A 95 0.40 0.02 -9.69
C ILE A 95 -0.03 -1.18 -10.52
N ILE A 96 -0.21 -2.36 -9.91
CA ILE A 96 -0.60 -3.58 -10.62
C ILE A 96 -2.03 -3.49 -11.15
N GLU A 97 -2.93 -2.86 -10.39
CA GLU A 97 -4.34 -2.67 -10.75
C GLU A 97 -4.57 -1.44 -11.65
N GLU A 98 -3.51 -0.71 -11.97
CA GLU A 98 -3.54 0.53 -12.76
C GLU A 98 -4.42 1.66 -12.17
N ASP A 99 -4.64 1.64 -10.84
CA ASP A 99 -5.45 2.61 -10.11
C ASP A 99 -4.63 3.84 -9.68
N TYR A 100 -4.41 4.74 -10.63
CA TYR A 100 -3.66 5.98 -10.39
C TYR A 100 -4.38 6.95 -9.45
N GLN A 101 -5.73 6.91 -9.39
CA GLN A 101 -6.51 7.80 -8.51
C GLN A 101 -6.32 7.41 -7.05
N ALA A 102 -6.50 6.13 -6.73
CA ALA A 102 -6.29 5.65 -5.38
C ALA A 102 -4.82 5.76 -4.96
N LEU A 103 -3.87 5.51 -5.88
CA LEU A 103 -2.45 5.74 -5.60
C LEU A 103 -2.18 7.19 -5.21
N ARG A 104 -2.74 8.16 -5.96
CA ARG A 104 -2.54 9.58 -5.68
C ARG A 104 -3.10 9.99 -4.32
N THR A 105 -4.34 9.60 -4.01
CA THR A 105 -4.95 9.89 -2.70
C THR A 105 -4.18 9.21 -1.56
N SER A 106 -3.68 7.99 -1.78
CA SER A 106 -2.87 7.23 -0.83
C SER A 106 -1.58 7.97 -0.47
N ILE A 107 -0.80 8.40 -1.47
CA ILE A 107 0.47 9.10 -1.24
C ILE A 107 0.30 10.52 -0.69
N ASP A 108 -0.79 11.21 -1.05
CA ASP A 108 -1.05 12.58 -0.58
C ASP A 108 -1.48 12.59 0.90
N ALA A 109 -2.18 11.53 1.35
CA ALA A 109 -2.61 11.41 2.74
C ALA A 109 -1.57 10.76 3.66
N TYR A 110 -0.73 9.85 3.13
CA TYR A 110 0.19 9.03 3.91
C TYR A 110 1.59 9.02 3.30
N ASP A 111 2.53 9.69 3.95
CA ASP A 111 3.87 10.00 3.46
C ASP A 111 4.96 8.98 3.86
N ASN A 112 4.65 8.01 4.72
CA ASN A 112 5.64 7.04 5.19
C ASN A 112 5.83 5.90 4.18
N PHE A 113 6.62 6.14 3.13
CA PHE A 113 7.07 5.13 2.16
C PHE A 113 8.35 5.60 1.45
N ASP A 114 9.00 4.71 0.68
CA ASP A 114 10.15 5.10 -0.12
C ASP A 114 9.73 5.84 -1.41
N ASN A 115 9.70 7.17 -1.32
CA ASN A 115 9.37 8.08 -2.42
C ASN A 115 10.24 7.86 -3.67
N ILE A 116 11.54 7.62 -3.48
CA ILE A 116 12.50 7.55 -4.58
C ILE A 116 12.37 6.22 -5.31
N SER A 117 12.35 5.11 -4.57
CA SER A 117 12.19 3.79 -5.17
C SER A 117 10.84 3.66 -5.88
N LEU A 118 9.76 4.24 -5.30
CA LEU A 118 8.45 4.27 -5.93
C LEU A 118 8.47 5.10 -7.23
N ALA A 119 9.03 6.32 -7.19
CA ALA A 119 9.10 7.18 -8.37
C ALA A 119 9.90 6.54 -9.52
N GLN A 120 11.06 5.94 -9.24
CA GLN A 120 11.86 5.23 -10.25
C GLN A 120 11.11 4.05 -10.90
N ARG A 121 10.24 3.38 -10.14
CA ARG A 121 9.40 2.31 -10.68
C ARG A 121 8.31 2.87 -11.57
N LEU A 122 7.66 3.94 -11.14
CA LEU A 122 6.57 4.60 -11.87
C LEU A 122 7.06 5.28 -13.17
N GLU A 123 8.29 5.80 -13.19
CA GLU A 123 8.92 6.39 -14.38
C GLU A 123 8.98 5.42 -15.58
N LYS A 124 9.15 4.12 -15.31
CA LYS A 124 9.24 3.07 -16.33
C LYS A 124 7.88 2.56 -16.80
N HIS A 125 6.79 3.08 -16.24
CA HIS A 125 5.45 2.62 -16.56
C HIS A 125 4.99 3.12 -17.94
N GLU A 126 4.18 2.31 -18.63
CA GLU A 126 3.68 2.64 -19.98
C GLU A 126 2.66 3.79 -19.92
N LEU A 127 1.77 3.75 -18.92
CA LEU A 127 0.79 4.80 -18.66
C LEU A 127 1.41 6.11 -18.18
N ILE A 128 1.00 7.20 -18.83
CA ILE A 128 1.48 8.56 -18.56
C ILE A 128 1.04 9.03 -17.17
N GLU A 129 -0.14 8.62 -16.68
CA GLU A 129 -0.64 9.02 -15.36
C GLU A 129 0.30 8.58 -14.22
N PHE A 130 0.86 7.37 -14.31
CA PHE A 130 1.85 6.91 -13.33
C PHE A 130 3.18 7.67 -13.44
N ARG A 131 3.64 7.98 -14.66
CA ARG A 131 4.84 8.82 -14.85
C ARG A 131 4.62 10.24 -14.35
N ARG A 132 3.41 10.77 -14.47
CA ARG A 132 3.00 12.05 -13.88
C ARG A 132 3.06 12.03 -12.35
N ILE A 133 2.59 10.94 -11.73
CA ILE A 133 2.74 10.71 -10.28
C ILE A 133 4.23 10.58 -9.91
N ALA A 134 5.05 9.92 -10.73
CA ALA A 134 6.49 9.83 -10.51
C ALA A 134 7.16 11.22 -10.49
N ALA A 135 6.83 12.08 -11.46
CA ALA A 135 7.31 13.46 -11.51
C ALA A 135 6.89 14.23 -10.25
N TYR A 136 5.63 14.08 -9.81
CA TYR A 136 5.13 14.66 -8.57
C TYR A 136 5.90 14.19 -7.33
N LEU A 137 6.22 12.89 -7.23
CA LEU A 137 7.04 12.35 -6.15
C LEU A 137 8.49 12.87 -6.17
N PHE A 138 9.10 12.95 -7.36
CA PHE A 138 10.44 13.53 -7.50
C PHE A 138 10.48 15.01 -7.09
N LYS A 139 9.47 15.78 -7.50
CA LYS A 139 9.26 17.17 -7.06
C LYS A 139 9.18 17.25 -5.53
N GLY A 140 8.32 16.44 -4.90
CA GLY A 140 8.14 16.44 -3.44
C GLY A 140 9.44 16.15 -2.68
N ASN A 141 10.37 15.40 -3.28
CA ASN A 141 11.67 15.08 -2.72
C ASN A 141 12.81 16.03 -3.19
N ASN A 142 12.48 17.24 -3.67
CA ASN A 142 13.42 18.25 -4.19
C ASN A 142 14.29 17.80 -5.38
N ARG A 143 13.89 16.75 -6.11
CA ARG A 143 14.59 16.27 -7.31
C ARG A 143 14.02 16.90 -8.58
N TRP A 144 14.18 18.22 -8.67
CA TRP A 144 13.61 19.05 -9.73
C TRP A 144 14.12 18.67 -11.14
N LYS A 145 15.42 18.37 -11.29
CA LYS A 145 16.03 17.92 -12.56
C LYS A 145 15.30 16.71 -13.15
N GLN A 146 15.16 15.65 -12.36
CA GLN A 146 14.48 14.41 -12.78
C GLN A 146 12.98 14.62 -13.05
N SER A 147 12.31 15.42 -12.22
CA SER A 147 10.90 15.74 -12.42
C SER A 147 10.65 16.47 -13.74
N VAL A 148 11.46 17.47 -14.08
CA VAL A 148 11.29 18.26 -15.30
C VAL A 148 11.68 17.47 -16.55
N GLU A 149 12.76 16.68 -16.49
CA GLU A 149 13.15 15.78 -17.57
C GLU A 149 12.04 14.77 -17.91
N LEU A 150 11.40 14.18 -16.90
CA LEU A 150 10.29 13.25 -17.09
C LEU A 150 9.08 13.93 -17.74
N CYS A 151 8.70 15.12 -17.26
CA CYS A 151 7.61 15.89 -17.88
C CYS A 151 7.93 16.31 -19.32
N LYS A 152 9.19 16.67 -19.63
CA LYS A 152 9.64 16.99 -21.00
C LYS A 152 9.53 15.76 -21.91
N LYS A 153 9.96 14.59 -21.44
CA LYS A 153 9.85 13.30 -22.17
C LYS A 153 8.41 12.94 -22.49
N ASP A 154 7.50 13.21 -21.56
CA ASP A 154 6.07 12.92 -21.69
C ASP A 154 5.28 14.03 -22.40
N ARG A 155 5.96 15.09 -22.87
CA ARG A 155 5.35 16.27 -23.50
C ARG A 155 4.32 16.97 -22.61
N LEU A 156 4.44 16.83 -21.29
CA LEU A 156 3.64 17.49 -20.28
C LEU A 156 4.20 18.89 -19.99
N TYR A 157 4.19 19.76 -21.01
CA TYR A 157 4.85 21.07 -20.93
C TYR A 157 4.24 22.00 -19.88
N LYS A 158 2.94 21.89 -19.59
CA LYS A 158 2.28 22.69 -18.53
C LYS A 158 2.85 22.38 -17.15
N ASP A 159 2.94 21.10 -16.81
CA ASP A 159 3.48 20.66 -15.52
C ASP A 159 4.99 20.94 -15.45
N ALA A 160 5.73 20.73 -16.55
CA ALA A 160 7.16 21.04 -16.62
C ALA A 160 7.44 22.53 -16.33
N MET A 161 6.65 23.45 -16.92
CA MET A 161 6.80 24.89 -16.68
C MET A 161 6.49 25.28 -15.23
N GLN A 162 5.44 24.70 -14.64
CA GLN A 162 5.12 24.94 -13.23
C GLN A 162 6.22 24.43 -12.31
N TYR A 163 6.73 23.21 -12.55
CA TYR A 163 7.76 22.61 -11.71
C TYR A 163 9.11 23.33 -11.84
N ALA A 164 9.45 23.84 -13.03
CA ALA A 164 10.63 24.68 -13.22
C ALA A 164 10.48 26.06 -12.56
N SER A 165 9.28 26.64 -12.57
CA SER A 165 9.01 27.88 -11.85
C SER A 165 9.11 27.70 -10.34
N GLU A 166 8.66 26.56 -9.81
CA GLU A 166 8.68 26.25 -8.38
C GLU A 166 10.06 25.87 -7.86
N SER A 167 10.94 25.29 -8.71
CA SER A 167 12.30 24.91 -8.31
C SER A 167 13.17 26.11 -7.94
N LYS A 168 12.86 27.32 -8.46
CA LYS A 168 13.64 28.56 -8.32
C LYS A 168 15.11 28.44 -8.77
N ASP A 169 15.44 27.39 -9.51
CA ASP A 169 16.80 27.07 -9.92
C ASP A 169 17.01 27.58 -11.35
N THR A 170 17.87 28.59 -11.52
CA THR A 170 18.13 29.25 -12.80
C THR A 170 18.76 28.32 -13.82
N GLU A 171 19.59 27.36 -13.39
CA GLU A 171 20.17 26.34 -14.29
C GLU A 171 19.10 25.38 -14.87
N LEU A 172 17.96 25.24 -14.19
CA LEU A 172 16.86 24.39 -14.66
C LEU A 172 15.97 25.09 -15.70
N ALA A 173 16.02 26.42 -15.70
CA ALA A 173 15.22 27.30 -16.53
C ALA A 173 15.90 27.63 -17.87
N GLU A 174 17.23 27.54 -17.94
CA GLU A 174 18.04 27.58 -19.18
C GLU A 174 17.88 26.30 -20.01
#